data_AF-A0A850BUI7-F1
#
_entry.id   AF-A0A850BUI7-F1
#
_cell.length_a   1.000
_cell.length_b   1.000
_cell.length_c   1.000
_cell.angle_alpha   90.00
_cell.angle_beta   90.00
_cell.angle_gamma   90.00
#
_symmetry.space_group_name_H-M   'P 1'
#
loop_
_entity.id
_entity.type
_entity.pdbx_description
1 polymer ?
#
loop_
_entity_poly.entity_id
_entity_poly.type
_entity_poly.pdbx_seq_one_letter_code
_entity_poly.pdbx_strand_id
1 'polypeptide(L)' 'MRGPVSAAGLVAGSFGLLFGVAVLAVLLGTEAASPARAFADPGSLDRVILVSVRLPRVALAALAGGG' A
#
# COMPACT_ATOMS: atom_id res chain seq x y z
N MET A 1 -9.25 -3.49 32.43
CA MET A 1 -7.88 -3.99 32.67
C MET A 1 -7.23 -4.26 31.32
N ARG A 2 -6.37 -3.37 30.81
CA ARG A 2 -5.62 -3.62 29.56
C ARG A 2 -4.40 -4.46 29.93
N GLY A 3 -4.31 -5.68 29.39
CA GLY A 3 -3.11 -6.51 29.56
C GLY A 3 -1.87 -5.77 29.03
N PRO A 4 -0.67 -6.12 29.52
CA PRO A 4 0.55 -5.48 29.06
C PRO A 4 0.66 -5.64 27.53
N VAL A 5 0.72 -4.53 26.80
CA VAL A 5 0.98 -4.55 25.36
C VAL A 5 2.41 -5.05 25.16
N SER A 6 2.55 -6.25 24.59
CA SER A 6 3.87 -6.78 24.25
C SER A 6 4.48 -5.92 23.14
N ALA A 7 5.79 -5.68 23.20
CA ALA A 7 6.51 -4.96 22.15
C ALA A 7 6.28 -5.63 20.77
N ALA A 8 6.23 -6.97 20.75
CA ALA A 8 5.89 -7.74 19.56
C ALA A 8 4.49 -7.41 19.01
N GLY A 9 3.48 -7.27 19.88
CA GLY A 9 2.13 -6.89 19.47
C GLY A 9 2.05 -5.47 18.91
N LEU A 10 2.83 -4.55 19.46
CA LEU A 10 2.91 -3.16 19.01
C LEU A 10 3.58 -3.05 17.63
N VAL A 11 4.65 -3.80 17.41
CA VAL A 11 5.33 -3.90 16.11
C VAL A 11 4.41 -4.56 15.07
N ALA A 12 3.77 -5.68 15.40
CA ALA A 12 2.85 -6.35 14.48
C ALA A 12 1.65 -5.45 14.11
N GLY A 13 1.09 -4.75 15.09
CA GLY A 13 -0.03 -3.82 14.86
C GLY A 13 0.34 -2.65 13.96
N SER A 14 1.49 -2.01 14.21
CA SER A 14 1.98 -0.90 13.38
C SER A 14 2.33 -1.35 11.96
N PHE A 15 2.94 -2.52 11.78
CA PHE A 15 3.22 -3.08 10.46
C PHE A 15 1.93 -3.38 9.68
N GLY A 16 0.92 -3.96 10.35
CA GLY A 16 -0.39 -4.22 9.75
C GLY A 16 -1.09 -2.93 9.31
N LEU A 17 -1.01 -1.88 10.13
CA LEU A 17 -1.52 -0.55 9.80
C LEU A 17 -0.80 0.05 8.59
N LEU A 18 0.54 0.02 8.59
CA LEU A 18 1.35 0.54 7.50
C LEU A 18 1.04 -0.19 6.18
N PHE A 19 0.96 -1.51 6.22
CA PHE A 19 0.59 -2.33 5.06
C PHE A 19 -0.82 -2.00 4.56
N GLY A 20 -1.80 -1.92 5.45
CA GLY A 20 -3.19 -1.57 5.10
C GLY A 20 -3.30 -0.21 4.43
N VAL A 21 -2.62 0.81 4.99
CA VAL A 21 -2.59 2.16 4.42
C VAL A 21 -1.88 2.18 3.07
N ALA A 22 -0.78 1.44 2.91
CA ALA A 22 -0.07 1.35 1.64
C ALA A 22 -0.94 0.73 0.53
N VAL A 23 -1.68 -0.34 0.84
CA VAL A 23 -2.62 -0.96 -0.11
C VAL A 23 -3.70 0.04 -0.52
N LEU A 24 -4.31 0.73 0.45
CA LEU A 24 -5.31 1.76 0.16
C LEU A 24 -4.75 2.89 -0.70
N ALA A 25 -3.52 3.35 -0.42
CA ALA A 25 -2.88 4.42 -1.17
C ALA A 25 -2.58 4.03 -2.64
N VAL A 26 -2.30 2.75 -2.92
CA VAL A 26 -2.12 2.27 -4.30
C VAL A 26 -3.47 2.21 -5.04
N LEU A 27 -4.51 1.74 -4.35
CA LEU A 27 -5.85 1.56 -4.94
C LEU A 27 -6.58 2.89 -5.14
N LEU A 28 -6.55 3.79 -4.16
CA LEU A 28 -7.17 5.11 -4.23
C LEU A 28 -6.20 6.11 -4.84
N GLY A 29 -6.41 6.43 -6.12
CA GLY A 29 -5.69 7.49 -6.80
C GLY A 29 -6.61 8.34 -7.66
N THR A 30 -6.05 9.39 -8.26
CA THR A 30 -6.80 10.37 -9.06
C THR A 30 -7.32 9.83 -10.38
N GLU A 31 -6.71 8.76 -10.89
CA GLU A 31 -7.12 8.12 -12.13
C GLU A 31 -7.97 6.87 -11.87
N ALA A 32 -8.98 6.64 -12.71
CA ALA A 32 -9.77 5.43 -12.65
C ALA A 32 -8.93 4.25 -13.16
N ALA A 33 -8.43 3.41 -12.25
CA ALA A 33 -7.67 2.21 -12.58
C ALA A 33 -8.33 0.97 -11.96
N SER A 34 -8.50 -0.10 -12.74
CA SER A 34 -9.09 -1.36 -12.28
C SER A 34 -8.01 -2.37 -11.88
N PRO A 35 -7.94 -2.81 -10.60
CA PRO A 35 -6.99 -3.84 -10.19
C PRO A 35 -7.25 -5.16 -10.92
N ALA A 36 -8.51 -5.54 -11.08
CA ALA A 36 -8.89 -6.77 -11.77
C ALA A 36 -8.39 -6.77 -13.22
N ARG A 37 -8.50 -5.64 -13.92
CA ARG A 37 -8.01 -5.51 -15.30
C ARG A 37 -6.49 -5.50 -15.37
N ALA A 38 -5.81 -4.83 -14.43
CA ALA A 38 -4.36 -4.83 -14.35
C ALA A 38 -3.75 -6.23 -14.16
N PHE A 39 -4.45 -7.13 -13.45
CA PHE A 39 -4.04 -8.52 -13.29
C PHE A 39 -4.42 -9.41 -14.48
N ALA A 40 -5.60 -9.19 -15.07
CA ALA A 40 -6.07 -9.97 -16.20
C ALA A 40 -5.33 -9.66 -17.51
N ASP A 41 -4.91 -8.41 -17.72
CA ASP A 41 -4.20 -7.95 -18.91
C ASP A 41 -2.88 -7.24 -18.53
N PRO A 42 -1.74 -7.94 -18.66
CA PRO A 42 -0.40 -7.41 -18.48
C PRO A 42 -0.05 -6.16 -19.30
N GLY A 43 -0.65 -5.99 -20.48
CA GLY A 43 -0.39 -4.86 -21.38
C GLY A 43 -1.31 -3.67 -21.12
N SER A 44 -2.26 -3.81 -20.20
CA SER A 44 -3.23 -2.76 -19.91
C SER A 44 -2.56 -1.52 -19.28
N LEU A 45 -3.11 -0.36 -19.62
CA LEU A 45 -2.73 0.92 -19.05
C LEU A 45 -2.96 0.95 -17.51
N ASP A 46 -3.95 0.21 -17.02
CA ASP A 46 -4.21 0.05 -15.58
C ASP A 46 -3.01 -0.55 -14.84
N ARG A 47 -2.34 -1.53 -15.43
CA ARG A 47 -1.13 -2.11 -14.84
C ARG A 47 0.01 -1.11 -14.79
N VAL A 48 0.20 -0.32 -15.85
CA VAL A 48 1.23 0.72 -15.89
C VAL A 48 0.99 1.76 -14.79
N ILE A 49 -0.25 2.22 -14.64
CA ILE A 49 -0.62 3.18 -13.58
C ILE A 49 -0.32 2.59 -12.20
N LEU A 50 -0.81 1.38 -11.91
CA LEU A 50 -0.69 0.80 -10.58
C LEU A 50 0.77 0.43 -10.25
N VAL A 51 1.46 -0.24 -11.16
CA VAL A 51 2.77 -0.85 -10.89
C VAL A 51 3.93 0.09 -11.19
N SER A 52 3.88 0.85 -12.28
CA SER A 52 5.01 1.67 -12.71
C SER A 52 4.97 3.10 -12.17
N VAL A 53 3.80 3.57 -11.72
CA VAL A 53 3.63 4.96 -11.25
C VAL A 53 3.24 5.02 -9.77
N ARG A 54 2.14 4.37 -9.37
CA ARG A 54 1.61 4.51 -8.01
C ARG A 54 2.44 3.74 -6.98
N LEU A 55 2.77 2.48 -7.26
CA LEU A 55 3.52 1.65 -6.33
C LEU A 55 4.89 2.27 -5.96
N PRO A 56 5.71 2.77 -6.91
CA PRO A 56 6.96 3.46 -6.59
C PRO A 56 6.75 4.73 -5.76
N ARG A 57 5.73 5.53 -6.09
CA ARG A 57 5.39 6.73 -5.33
C ARG A 57 5.01 6.41 -3.89
N VAL A 58 4.16 5.41 -3.67
CA VAL A 58 3.74 4.99 -2.32
C VAL A 58 4.92 4.43 -1.54
N ALA A 59 5.78 3.63 -2.19
CA ALA A 59 7.00 3.13 -1.57
C ALA A 59 7.93 4.27 -1.14
N LEU A 60 8.17 5.26 -2.01
CA LEU A 60 8.98 6.42 -1.67
C LEU A 60 8.37 7.25 -0.53
N ALA A 61 7.04 7.43 -0.52
CA ALA A 61 6.36 8.14 0.57
C ALA A 61 6.50 7.41 1.91
N ALA A 62 6.40 6.07 1.91
CA ALA A 62 6.60 5.26 3.09
C ALA A 62 8.04 5.34 3.60
N LEU A 63 9.03 5.30 2.70
CA LEU A 63 10.44 5.47 3.05
C LEU A 63 10.73 6.87 3.60
N ALA A 64 10.19 7.91 2.97
CA ALA A 64 10.38 9.30 3.40
C ALA A 64 9.70 9.59 4.76
N GLY A 65 8.54 8.98 5.03
CA GLY A 65 7.84 9.17 6.30
C GLY A 65 8.36 8.31 7.45
N GLY A 66 9.14 7.26 7.17
CA GLY A 66 9.77 6.40 8.18
C GLY A 66 11.16 6.85 8.63
N GLY A 67 11.76 7.83 7.95
CA GLY A 67 13.08 8.41 8.27
C GLY A 67 13.07 9.39 9.44
#